data_AF-A0A1I7UMS0-F1
#
_entry.id   AF-A0A1I7UMS0-F1
#
_cell.length_a   1.000
_cell.length_b   1.000
_cell.length_c   1.000
_cell.angle_alpha   90.00
_cell.angle_beta   90.00
_cell.angle_gamma   90.00
#
_symmetry.space_group_name_H-M   'P 1'
#
loop_
_entity.id
_entity.type
_entity.pdbx_description
1 polymer ?
#
loop_
_entity_poly.entity_id
_entity_poly.type
_entity_poly.pdbx_seq_one_letter_code
_entity_poly.pdbx_strand_id
1 'polypeptide(L)'
;MGSKKRIASKLAKIIDDDWIPNETNLAEIVSLLNDAKDDAETQEKLKTVDLRILTTLLTTYRATCCDLDTHIFEILKLLEKFGTDLSDLQPLVFGEDARKNYENLRRMGLDLHVRITPDDAVKTFFDAATLWNTTKYHVRPLTEENSEKIYDVRFVLRFFNSILYPASPLSSKLFVEHNCLALLFSCTSSTDSSVRTLAFACLQKFVNHLQELNTEVFAEKALILYLIRLFKHSFETSVPRVSSIITHFFARVSKLMLNPSSEVYPQIMAFLCMKPIFDTQNVPEFYKLLFSSSPEHHNEEREWVLTLISEAMLEPMDYQILQNRAGIKLLISSFTSVWLDRKSRSLILRALQNAVQMPSVAHDLFTREGLHIWITSIIQSGRFNRWEKNYLAQVFCSLLENERKYQRGEKGKEQACKAAISAARICSKKIMSVLENISKDPQFAGEQQKALVSMGRIEKAIGRKWKRKKKFNPEV
;
A
#
# COMPACT_ATOMS: atom_id res chain seq x y z
N MET A 1 29.57 -19.94 26.79
CA MET A 1 28.65 -19.18 27.65
C MET A 1 27.27 -19.24 27.01
N GLY A 2 26.27 -19.81 27.70
CA GLY A 2 24.97 -20.14 27.11
C GLY A 2 24.23 -18.94 26.52
N SER A 3 23.49 -19.16 25.42
CA SER A 3 22.67 -18.17 24.69
C SER A 3 21.85 -17.29 25.65
N LYS A 4 21.28 -17.92 26.69
CA LYS A 4 20.60 -17.30 27.83
C LYS A 4 21.32 -16.12 28.50
N LYS A 5 22.59 -16.26 28.87
CA LYS A 5 23.36 -15.17 29.53
C LYS A 5 23.60 -14.01 28.57
N ARG A 6 23.72 -14.29 27.27
CA ARG A 6 23.91 -13.26 26.24
C ARG A 6 22.62 -12.45 26.01
N ILE A 7 21.46 -13.10 25.95
CA ILE A 7 20.16 -12.42 25.83
C ILE A 7 19.92 -11.50 27.02
N ALA A 8 20.02 -12.02 28.25
CA ALA A 8 19.82 -11.21 29.45
C ALA A 8 20.81 -10.03 29.55
N SER A 9 22.09 -10.26 29.20
CA SER A 9 23.09 -9.19 29.18
C SER A 9 22.79 -8.11 28.15
N LYS A 10 22.32 -8.46 26.95
CA LYS A 10 21.98 -7.48 25.92
C LYS A 10 20.68 -6.74 26.21
N LEU A 11 19.67 -7.41 26.74
CA LEU A 11 18.43 -6.76 27.18
C LEU A 11 18.69 -5.81 28.36
N ALA A 12 19.58 -6.17 29.30
CA ALA A 12 19.96 -5.28 30.39
C ALA A 12 20.62 -3.97 29.92
N LYS A 13 21.32 -3.98 28.78
CA LYS A 13 21.92 -2.75 28.20
C LYS A 13 20.88 -1.76 27.67
N ILE A 14 19.64 -2.20 27.43
CA ILE A 14 18.54 -1.33 26.99
C ILE A 14 18.01 -0.46 28.15
N ILE A 15 18.30 -0.85 29.39
CA ILE A 15 17.85 -0.14 30.59
C ILE A 15 18.68 1.13 30.85
N ASP A 16 19.85 1.26 30.22
CA ASP A 16 20.73 2.42 30.42
C ASP A 16 20.08 3.71 29.92
N ASP A 17 20.12 4.78 30.72
CA ASP A 17 19.38 6.03 30.43
C ASP A 17 19.90 6.73 29.16
N ASP A 18 21.15 6.45 28.76
CA ASP A 18 21.79 6.94 27.52
C ASP A 18 21.72 5.92 26.35
N TRP A 19 20.83 4.92 26.42
CA TRP A 19 20.74 3.89 25.38
C TRP A 19 20.26 4.47 24.05
N ILE A 20 21.12 4.40 23.03
CA ILE A 20 20.79 4.77 21.65
C ILE A 20 20.52 3.48 20.86
N PRO A 21 19.35 3.36 20.19
CA PRO A 21 19.05 2.20 19.36
C PRO A 21 20.04 2.12 18.19
N ASN A 22 20.69 0.96 18.06
CA ASN A 22 21.60 0.65 16.95
C ASN A 22 21.10 -0.60 16.23
N GLU A 23 20.94 -0.51 14.91
CA GLU A 23 20.44 -1.58 14.03
C GLU A 23 21.19 -2.90 14.24
N THR A 24 22.52 -2.85 14.32
CA THR A 24 23.35 -4.05 14.48
C THR A 24 23.09 -4.75 15.81
N ASN A 25 22.89 -3.98 16.88
CA ASN A 25 22.59 -4.52 18.21
C ASN A 25 21.19 -5.13 18.26
N LEU A 26 20.20 -4.46 17.68
CA LEU A 26 18.82 -4.94 17.64
C LEU A 26 18.69 -6.20 16.76
N ALA A 27 19.37 -6.24 15.61
CA ALA A 27 19.43 -7.43 14.75
C ALA A 27 20.05 -8.64 15.48
N GLU A 28 21.09 -8.42 16.27
CA GLU A 28 21.70 -9.49 17.08
C GLU A 28 20.77 -9.95 18.22
N ILE A 29 19.99 -9.04 18.82
CA ILE A 29 18.98 -9.44 19.82
C ILE A 29 17.89 -10.28 19.17
N VAL A 30 17.41 -9.89 17.98
CA VAL A 30 16.42 -10.65 17.21
C VAL A 30 16.95 -12.04 16.84
N SER A 31 18.20 -12.16 16.40
CA SER A 31 18.78 -13.48 16.08
C SER A 31 18.87 -14.36 17.32
N LEU A 32 19.37 -13.83 18.44
CA LEU A 32 19.46 -14.57 19.71
C LEU A 32 18.09 -15.00 20.24
N LEU A 33 17.06 -14.16 20.13
CA LEU A 33 15.69 -14.50 20.52
C LEU A 33 15.08 -15.58 19.61
N ASN A 34 15.37 -15.54 18.31
CA ASN A 34 14.94 -16.60 17.38
C ASN A 34 15.65 -17.94 17.66
N ASP A 35 16.94 -17.93 17.99
CA ASP A 35 17.68 -19.13 18.38
C ASP A 35 17.15 -19.74 19.68
N ALA A 36 16.61 -18.91 20.58
CA ALA A 36 16.00 -19.34 21.84
C ALA A 36 14.53 -19.77 21.72
N LYS A 37 13.96 -19.80 20.51
CA LYS A 37 12.54 -20.09 20.29
C LYS A 37 12.11 -21.48 20.76
N ASP A 38 13.01 -22.45 20.82
CA ASP A 38 12.73 -23.83 21.26
C ASP A 38 13.28 -24.14 22.67
N ASP A 39 13.90 -23.16 23.35
CA ASP A 39 14.47 -23.33 24.69
C ASP A 39 13.49 -22.89 25.78
N ALA A 40 12.75 -23.86 26.33
CA ALA A 40 11.75 -23.63 27.38
C ALA A 40 12.31 -22.94 28.63
N GLU A 41 13.56 -23.22 29.02
CA GLU A 41 14.17 -22.64 30.23
C GLU A 41 14.51 -21.15 30.02
N THR A 42 14.77 -20.74 28.78
CA THR A 42 14.99 -19.34 28.43
C THR A 42 13.66 -18.59 28.29
N GLN A 43 12.63 -19.22 27.72
CA GLN A 43 11.29 -18.64 27.64
C GLN A 43 10.71 -18.32 29.02
N GLU A 44 10.85 -19.24 29.98
CA GLU A 44 10.30 -19.04 31.33
C GLU A 44 10.90 -17.82 32.03
N LYS A 45 12.20 -17.55 31.84
CA LYS A 45 12.84 -16.34 32.39
C LYS A 45 12.47 -15.06 31.65
N LEU A 46 12.12 -15.16 30.36
CA LEU A 46 11.66 -14.04 29.56
C LEU A 46 10.18 -13.69 29.81
N LYS A 47 9.44 -14.50 30.59
CA LYS A 47 8.11 -14.09 31.06
C LYS A 47 8.18 -12.87 31.98
N THR A 48 9.21 -12.79 32.82
CA THR A 48 9.42 -11.71 33.80
C THR A 48 10.48 -10.72 33.30
N VAL A 49 10.27 -10.16 32.11
CA VAL A 49 11.12 -9.07 31.60
C VAL A 49 10.83 -7.80 32.37
N ASP A 50 11.88 -7.05 32.71
CA ASP A 50 11.75 -5.75 33.39
C ASP A 50 10.92 -4.80 32.50
N LEU A 51 9.86 -4.23 33.09
CA LEU A 51 8.98 -3.25 32.43
C LEU A 51 9.76 -2.11 31.78
N ARG A 52 10.91 -1.72 32.36
CA ARG A 52 11.78 -0.67 31.81
C ARG A 52 12.24 -0.99 30.40
N ILE A 53 12.59 -2.24 30.10
CA ILE A 53 13.03 -2.66 28.77
C ILE A 53 11.91 -2.42 27.75
N LEU A 54 10.69 -2.84 28.09
CA LEU A 54 9.52 -2.68 27.22
C LEU A 54 9.20 -1.20 27.01
N THR A 55 9.22 -0.40 28.08
CA THR A 55 8.95 1.04 27.96
C THR A 55 10.02 1.76 27.16
N THR A 56 11.31 1.43 27.32
CA THR A 56 12.38 2.05 26.54
C THR A 56 12.22 1.71 25.06
N LEU A 57 11.99 0.43 24.73
CA LEU A 57 11.72 0.00 23.35
C LEU A 57 10.54 0.76 22.74
N LEU A 58 9.42 0.87 23.44
CA LEU A 58 8.23 1.59 22.97
C LEU A 58 8.48 3.10 22.81
N THR A 59 9.27 3.73 23.69
CA THR A 59 9.62 5.16 23.54
C THR A 59 10.55 5.44 22.36
N THR A 60 11.39 4.48 21.98
CA THR A 60 12.26 4.60 20.79
C THR A 60 11.58 4.22 19.48
N TYR A 61 10.48 3.48 19.57
CA TYR A 61 9.75 2.96 18.43
C TYR A 61 8.90 4.05 17.78
N ARG A 62 9.07 4.30 16.47
CA ARG A 62 8.28 5.30 15.73
C ARG A 62 7.05 4.68 15.03
N ALA A 63 6.85 3.37 15.20
CA ALA A 63 5.84 2.59 14.51
C ALA A 63 5.93 2.60 12.97
N THR A 64 7.09 2.92 12.40
CA THR A 64 7.30 2.93 10.94
C THR A 64 7.86 1.60 10.44
N CYS A 65 8.05 1.47 9.12
CA CYS A 65 8.66 0.30 8.50
C CYS A 65 10.17 0.45 8.30
N CYS A 66 10.84 1.37 9.00
CA CYS A 66 12.30 1.47 8.96
C CYS A 66 12.96 0.22 9.58
N ASP A 67 14.22 -0.04 9.25
CA ASP A 67 14.90 -1.25 9.72
C ASP A 67 14.97 -1.29 11.25
N LEU A 68 15.28 -0.17 11.91
CA LEU A 68 15.25 -0.04 13.37
C LEU A 68 13.90 -0.47 13.97
N ASP A 69 12.80 0.13 13.50
CA ASP A 69 11.45 -0.15 14.00
C ASP A 69 11.04 -1.60 13.74
N THR A 70 11.39 -2.14 12.57
CA THR A 70 11.10 -3.53 12.22
C THR A 70 11.75 -4.50 13.20
N HIS A 71 13.00 -4.24 13.62
CA HIS A 71 13.66 -5.06 14.64
C HIS A 71 13.03 -4.88 16.02
N ILE A 72 12.69 -3.64 16.43
CA ILE A 72 12.01 -3.39 17.71
C ILE A 72 10.67 -4.14 17.76
N PHE A 73 9.88 -4.08 16.69
CA PHE A 73 8.61 -4.79 16.60
C PHE A 73 8.79 -6.31 16.72
N GLU A 74 9.78 -6.89 16.03
CA GLU A 74 10.04 -8.33 16.14
C GLU A 74 10.52 -8.74 17.55
N ILE A 75 11.30 -7.90 18.24
CA ILE A 75 11.65 -8.13 19.65
C ILE A 75 10.39 -8.16 20.52
N LEU A 76 9.54 -7.11 20.45
CA LEU A 76 8.32 -7.02 21.24
C LEU A 76 7.38 -8.22 20.98
N LYS A 77 7.23 -8.62 19.73
CA LYS A 77 6.42 -9.77 19.30
C LYS A 77 6.98 -11.10 19.81
N LEU A 78 8.31 -11.28 19.81
CA LEU A 78 8.94 -12.49 20.35
C LEU A 78 8.81 -12.56 21.87
N LEU A 79 8.96 -11.43 22.57
CA LEU A 79 8.75 -11.35 24.01
C LEU A 79 7.30 -11.68 24.40
N GLU A 80 6.31 -11.08 23.70
CA GLU A 80 4.89 -11.42 23.87
C GLU A 80 4.65 -12.93 23.66
N LYS A 81 5.27 -13.50 22.61
CA LYS A 81 5.16 -14.94 22.32
C LYS A 81 5.78 -15.84 23.40
N PHE A 82 6.84 -15.39 24.06
CA PHE A 82 7.46 -16.11 25.18
C PHE A 82 6.68 -15.96 26.50
N GLY A 83 5.63 -15.13 26.51
CA GLY A 83 4.70 -14.99 27.63
C GLY A 83 4.94 -13.75 28.48
N THR A 84 5.68 -12.74 27.98
CA THR A 84 5.72 -11.41 28.60
C THR A 84 4.34 -10.75 28.46
N ASP A 85 3.76 -10.30 29.57
CA ASP A 85 2.47 -9.60 29.54
C ASP A 85 2.64 -8.14 29.12
N LEU A 86 1.90 -7.73 28.09
CA LEU A 86 1.83 -6.35 27.59
C LEU A 86 0.52 -5.66 27.96
N SER A 87 -0.41 -6.35 28.62
CA SER A 87 -1.74 -5.83 28.99
C SER A 87 -1.64 -4.64 29.95
N ASP A 88 -0.64 -4.66 30.82
CA ASP A 88 -0.31 -3.58 31.75
C ASP A 88 0.04 -2.26 31.04
N LEU A 89 0.59 -2.34 29.83
CA LEU A 89 1.01 -1.20 29.02
C LEU A 89 -0.11 -0.68 28.10
N GLN A 90 -1.29 -1.32 28.06
CA GLN A 90 -2.35 -0.92 27.14
C GLN A 90 -3.02 0.41 27.56
N PRO A 91 -3.36 1.29 26.61
CA PRO A 91 -3.07 1.23 25.17
C PRO A 91 -1.57 1.40 24.88
N LEU A 92 -1.04 0.57 23.96
CA LEU A 92 0.39 0.56 23.61
C LEU A 92 0.77 1.84 22.85
N VAL A 93 1.15 2.88 23.59
CA VAL A 93 1.64 4.15 23.05
C VAL A 93 3.13 4.07 22.72
N PHE A 94 3.61 4.87 21.77
CA PHE A 94 4.96 4.75 21.22
C PHE A 94 5.59 6.12 20.93
N GLY A 95 6.88 6.13 20.64
CA GLY A 95 7.63 7.35 20.34
C GLY A 95 8.00 8.17 21.57
N GLU A 96 8.69 9.29 21.34
CA GLU A 96 9.22 10.13 22.43
C GLU A 96 8.12 10.72 23.31
N ASP A 97 6.96 11.01 22.72
CA ASP A 97 5.79 11.52 23.44
C ASP A 97 5.25 10.53 24.48
N ALA A 98 5.52 9.23 24.30
CA ALA A 98 5.12 8.20 25.26
C ALA A 98 6.02 8.16 26.51
N ARG A 99 7.17 8.83 26.50
CA ARG A 99 8.15 8.79 27.61
C ARG A 99 7.54 9.26 28.93
N LYS A 100 6.83 10.40 28.90
CA LYS A 100 6.16 10.96 30.09
C LYS A 100 5.09 10.01 30.64
N ASN A 101 4.34 9.35 29.75
CA ASN A 101 3.33 8.37 30.15
C ASN A 101 3.97 7.18 30.88
N TYR A 102 5.01 6.59 30.31
CA TYR A 102 5.68 5.44 30.93
C TYR A 102 6.50 5.80 32.17
N GLU A 103 7.07 7.00 32.26
CA GLU A 103 7.66 7.51 33.51
C GLU A 103 6.63 7.65 34.63
N ASN A 104 5.46 8.21 34.31
CA ASN A 104 4.36 8.32 35.27
C ASN A 104 3.85 6.94 35.70
N LEU A 105 3.72 5.99 34.77
CA LEU A 105 3.36 4.61 35.09
C LEU A 105 4.36 3.97 36.06
N ARG A 106 5.66 4.16 35.82
CA ARG A 106 6.72 3.65 36.70
C ARG A 106 6.69 4.30 38.09
N ARG A 107 6.40 5.60 38.17
CA ARG A 107 6.36 6.34 39.44
C ARG A 107 5.11 6.04 40.27
N MET A 108 3.96 5.93 39.62
CA MET A 108 2.65 5.80 40.28
C MET A 108 2.24 4.34 40.47
N GLY A 109 2.83 3.41 39.73
CA GLY A 109 2.39 2.01 39.68
C GLY A 109 1.12 1.82 38.86
N LEU A 110 0.71 0.57 38.65
CA LEU A 110 -0.43 0.21 37.78
C LEU A 110 -1.76 0.77 38.28
N ASP A 111 -1.94 0.86 39.60
CA ASP A 111 -3.24 1.21 40.22
C ASP A 111 -3.53 2.70 40.23
N LEU A 112 -2.49 3.55 40.37
CA LEU A 112 -2.64 5.00 40.45
C LEU A 112 -2.37 5.70 39.11
N HIS A 113 -1.87 4.97 38.12
CA HIS A 113 -1.58 5.54 36.81
C HIS A 113 -2.87 5.80 36.01
N VAL A 114 -3.08 7.06 35.65
CA VAL A 114 -4.17 7.46 34.75
C VAL A 114 -3.83 7.01 33.34
N ARG A 115 -4.56 6.01 32.83
CA ARG A 115 -4.37 5.52 31.47
C ARG A 115 -4.83 6.58 30.45
N ILE A 116 -4.04 6.72 29.38
CA ILE A 116 -4.39 7.56 28.23
C ILE A 116 -5.70 7.04 27.61
N THR A 117 -6.62 7.94 27.29
CA THR A 117 -7.87 7.56 26.64
C THR A 117 -7.61 7.08 25.20
N PRO A 118 -8.41 6.16 24.66
CA PRO A 118 -8.33 5.75 23.25
C PRO A 118 -8.29 6.93 22.26
N ASP A 119 -9.07 7.99 22.52
CA ASP A 119 -9.11 9.19 21.69
C ASP A 119 -7.78 9.94 21.69
N ASP A 120 -7.22 10.18 22.88
CA ASP A 120 -5.94 10.86 23.02
C ASP A 120 -4.80 10.00 22.45
N ALA A 121 -4.88 8.68 22.62
CA ALA A 121 -3.90 7.77 22.06
C ALA A 121 -3.90 7.80 20.51
N VAL A 122 -5.07 7.89 19.87
CA VAL A 122 -5.13 8.06 18.40
C VAL A 122 -4.62 9.44 17.99
N LYS A 123 -5.05 10.52 18.65
CA LYS A 123 -4.71 11.91 18.27
C LYS A 123 -3.23 12.22 18.45
N THR A 124 -2.62 11.76 19.53
CA THR A 124 -1.23 12.11 19.89
C THR A 124 -0.24 11.27 19.09
N PHE A 125 -0.49 9.96 18.94
CA PHE A 125 0.54 9.04 18.41
C PHE A 125 0.37 8.70 16.93
N PHE A 126 -0.81 8.94 16.34
CA PHE A 126 -1.06 8.66 14.92
C PHE A 126 -1.41 9.91 14.12
N ASP A 127 -0.54 10.24 13.16
CA ASP A 127 -0.83 11.26 12.17
C ASP A 127 -1.81 10.72 11.10
N ALA A 128 -2.90 11.46 10.90
CA ALA A 128 -3.95 11.10 9.94
C ALA A 128 -3.44 11.06 8.50
N ALA A 129 -2.47 11.93 8.13
CA ALA A 129 -1.89 11.92 6.79
C ALA A 129 -1.00 10.69 6.55
N THR A 130 -0.23 10.30 7.56
CA THR A 130 0.62 9.11 7.54
C THR A 130 -0.21 7.82 7.54
N LEU A 131 -1.33 7.76 8.29
CA LEU A 131 -2.30 6.66 8.20
C LEU A 131 -2.92 6.54 6.80
N TRP A 132 -3.22 7.67 6.15
CA TRP A 132 -3.70 7.68 4.77
C TRP A 132 -2.63 7.23 3.77
N ASN A 133 -1.38 7.65 3.95
CA ASN A 133 -0.26 7.15 3.15
C ASN A 133 -0.07 5.64 3.34
N THR A 134 -0.14 5.16 4.58
CA THR A 134 -0.07 3.73 4.90
C THR A 134 -1.21 2.96 4.20
N THR A 135 -2.43 3.50 4.22
CA THR A 135 -3.59 2.95 3.52
C THR A 135 -3.29 2.74 2.02
N LYS A 136 -2.60 3.68 1.37
CA LYS A 136 -2.26 3.59 -0.07
C LYS A 136 -1.07 2.70 -0.39
N TYR A 137 -0.11 2.60 0.51
CA TYR A 137 1.23 2.13 0.17
C TYR A 137 1.69 0.87 0.92
N HIS A 138 0.98 0.39 1.95
CA HIS A 138 1.43 -0.75 2.75
C HIS A 138 1.59 -2.08 1.97
N VAL A 139 0.88 -2.26 0.85
CA VAL A 139 1.02 -3.44 -0.01
C VAL A 139 2.23 -3.32 -0.95
N ARG A 140 2.73 -2.10 -1.18
CA ARG A 140 3.87 -1.88 -2.09
C ARG A 140 5.17 -2.38 -1.45
N PRO A 141 6.15 -2.80 -2.25
CA PRO A 141 7.48 -3.11 -1.74
C PRO A 141 8.06 -1.93 -0.95
N LEU A 142 8.68 -2.25 0.20
CA LEU A 142 9.40 -1.27 1.00
C LEU A 142 10.63 -0.77 0.23
N THR A 143 10.83 0.53 0.29
CA THR A 143 11.98 1.27 -0.24
C THR A 143 12.45 2.23 0.84
N GLU A 144 13.73 2.59 0.88
CA GLU A 144 14.26 3.54 1.86
C GLU A 144 13.45 4.86 1.91
N GLU A 145 12.93 5.33 0.78
CA GLU A 145 12.12 6.56 0.72
C GLU A 145 10.72 6.44 1.33
N ASN A 146 10.19 5.22 1.44
CA ASN A 146 8.80 4.96 1.88
C ASN A 146 8.73 4.34 3.28
N SER A 147 9.80 3.69 3.74
CA SER A 147 9.82 2.93 4.99
C SER A 147 9.56 3.82 6.21
N GLU A 148 10.05 5.07 6.18
CA GLU A 148 9.81 6.06 7.25
C GLU A 148 8.47 6.80 7.11
N LYS A 149 7.80 6.72 5.95
CA LYS A 149 6.57 7.49 5.64
C LYS A 149 5.29 6.68 5.77
N ILE A 150 5.40 5.43 6.20
CA ILE A 150 4.28 4.53 6.42
C ILE A 150 4.42 3.87 7.79
N TYR A 151 3.29 3.63 8.43
CA TYR A 151 3.27 2.88 9.68
C TYR A 151 3.32 1.37 9.42
N ASP A 152 3.92 0.62 10.35
CA ASP A 152 3.86 -0.84 10.37
C ASP A 152 2.44 -1.28 10.75
N VAL A 153 1.70 -1.70 9.73
CA VAL A 153 0.34 -2.19 9.84
C VAL A 153 0.16 -3.29 10.89
N ARG A 154 1.18 -4.12 11.11
CA ARG A 154 1.12 -5.22 12.10
C ARG A 154 1.00 -4.67 13.51
N PHE A 155 1.70 -3.57 13.81
CA PHE A 155 1.59 -2.86 15.07
C PHE A 155 0.27 -2.07 15.14
N VAL A 156 -0.05 -1.30 14.09
CA VAL A 156 -1.25 -0.44 14.08
C VAL A 156 -2.53 -1.25 14.26
N LEU A 157 -2.66 -2.41 13.60
CA LEU A 157 -3.85 -3.27 13.76
C LEU A 157 -3.94 -3.89 15.16
N ARG A 158 -2.80 -4.20 15.80
CA ARG A 158 -2.80 -4.67 17.20
C ARG A 158 -3.22 -3.56 18.15
N PHE A 159 -2.73 -2.35 17.90
CA PHE A 159 -3.15 -1.16 18.63
C PHE A 159 -4.67 -0.93 18.47
N PHE A 160 -5.21 -0.92 17.24
CA PHE A 160 -6.65 -0.81 16.99
C PHE A 160 -7.46 -1.90 17.69
N ASN A 161 -6.97 -3.14 17.67
CA ASN A 161 -7.62 -4.25 18.37
C ASN A 161 -7.65 -4.05 19.90
N SER A 162 -6.64 -3.38 20.48
CA SER A 162 -6.57 -3.11 21.93
C SER A 162 -7.50 -1.98 22.36
N ILE A 163 -7.69 -0.94 21.54
CA ILE A 163 -8.55 0.21 21.87
C ILE A 163 -10.03 -0.05 21.58
N LEU A 164 -10.34 -1.01 20.70
CA LEU A 164 -11.70 -1.44 20.35
C LEU A 164 -12.19 -2.58 21.26
N TYR A 165 -12.09 -2.40 22.58
CA TYR A 165 -12.70 -3.29 23.56
C TYR A 165 -14.18 -2.91 23.78
N PRO A 166 -15.03 -3.83 24.30
CA PRO A 166 -16.45 -3.54 24.53
C PRO A 166 -16.64 -2.35 25.49
N ALA A 167 -17.58 -1.44 25.20
CA ALA A 167 -17.80 -0.21 25.96
C ALA A 167 -16.57 0.72 26.03
N SER A 168 -15.75 0.72 24.98
CA SER A 168 -14.62 1.66 24.86
C SER A 168 -15.14 3.11 24.76
N PRO A 169 -14.49 4.08 25.41
CA PRO A 169 -14.86 5.50 25.29
C PRO A 169 -14.39 6.14 23.96
N LEU A 170 -13.82 5.36 23.04
CA LEU A 170 -13.36 5.81 21.73
C LEU A 170 -14.50 6.48 20.94
N SER A 171 -14.29 7.70 20.45
CA SER A 171 -15.20 8.35 19.50
C SER A 171 -15.15 7.63 18.15
N SER A 172 -16.32 7.17 17.71
CA SER A 172 -16.51 6.54 16.40
C SER A 172 -16.17 7.52 15.28
N LYS A 173 -16.57 8.79 15.43
CA LYS A 173 -16.28 9.84 14.46
C LYS A 173 -14.79 10.08 14.33
N LEU A 174 -14.07 10.22 15.45
CA LEU A 174 -12.62 10.41 15.47
C LEU A 174 -11.88 9.28 14.74
N PHE A 175 -12.29 8.03 15.00
CA PHE A 175 -11.67 6.86 14.37
C PHE A 175 -11.78 6.89 12.83
N VAL A 176 -12.91 7.37 12.30
CA VAL A 176 -13.10 7.54 10.85
C VAL A 176 -12.33 8.77 10.32
N GLU A 177 -12.36 9.90 11.03
CA GLU A 177 -11.68 11.14 10.67
C GLU A 177 -10.15 10.97 10.55
N HIS A 178 -9.54 10.21 11.46
CA HIS A 178 -8.11 9.89 11.43
C HIS A 178 -7.71 8.83 10.39
N ASN A 179 -8.64 8.39 9.53
CA ASN A 179 -8.42 7.35 8.50
C ASN A 179 -8.12 5.95 9.08
N CYS A 180 -8.47 5.67 10.34
CA CYS A 180 -8.26 4.35 10.94
C CYS A 180 -9.13 3.29 10.25
N LEU A 181 -10.42 3.61 10.00
CA LEU A 181 -11.32 2.74 9.25
C LEU A 181 -10.86 2.51 7.80
N ALA A 182 -10.32 3.55 7.16
CA ALA A 182 -9.79 3.45 5.81
C ALA A 182 -8.61 2.46 5.75
N LEU A 183 -7.72 2.51 6.74
CA LEU A 183 -6.62 1.57 6.88
C LEU A 183 -7.14 0.13 7.09
N LEU A 184 -8.16 -0.07 7.94
CA LEU A 184 -8.77 -1.40 8.14
C LEU A 184 -9.24 -2.03 6.82
N PHE A 185 -9.95 -1.26 5.98
CA PHE A 185 -10.34 -1.76 4.65
C PHE A 185 -9.13 -2.14 3.82
N SER A 186 -8.13 -1.26 3.72
CA SER A 186 -6.94 -1.52 2.91
C SER A 186 -6.16 -2.77 3.33
N CYS A 187 -6.04 -3.01 4.65
CA CYS A 187 -5.33 -4.16 5.21
C CYS A 187 -5.93 -5.52 4.80
N THR A 188 -7.21 -5.57 4.41
CA THR A 188 -7.84 -6.80 3.88
C THR A 188 -7.29 -7.24 2.52
N SER A 189 -6.56 -6.36 1.82
CA SER A 189 -5.85 -6.70 0.58
C SER A 189 -4.44 -7.25 0.77
N SER A 190 -3.92 -7.23 2.02
CA SER A 190 -2.58 -7.71 2.34
C SER A 190 -2.37 -9.17 1.93
N THR A 191 -1.15 -9.50 1.51
CA THR A 191 -0.71 -10.88 1.21
C THR A 191 -0.67 -11.74 2.47
N ASP A 192 -0.37 -11.15 3.63
CA ASP A 192 -0.30 -11.86 4.91
C ASP A 192 -1.68 -12.12 5.50
N SER A 193 -1.98 -13.40 5.78
CA SER A 193 -3.23 -13.83 6.40
C SER A 193 -3.40 -13.29 7.82
N SER A 194 -2.31 -13.09 8.56
CA SER A 194 -2.38 -12.57 9.93
C SER A 194 -2.90 -11.14 9.95
N VAL A 195 -2.38 -10.29 9.06
CA VAL A 195 -2.81 -8.90 8.85
C VAL A 195 -4.29 -8.85 8.45
N ARG A 196 -4.70 -9.67 7.48
CA ARG A 196 -6.10 -9.74 7.07
C ARG A 196 -7.02 -10.15 8.23
N THR A 197 -6.63 -11.16 9.00
CA THR A 197 -7.43 -11.65 10.15
C THR A 197 -7.63 -10.56 11.18
N LEU A 198 -6.55 -9.84 11.54
CA LEU A 198 -6.64 -8.70 12.46
C LEU A 198 -7.50 -7.57 11.90
N ALA A 199 -7.41 -7.26 10.61
CA ALA A 199 -8.22 -6.25 9.96
C ALA A 199 -9.72 -6.60 10.02
N PHE A 200 -10.11 -7.83 9.66
CA PHE A 200 -11.50 -8.28 9.76
C PHE A 200 -12.00 -8.34 11.21
N ALA A 201 -11.15 -8.73 12.17
CA ALA A 201 -11.47 -8.70 13.59
C ALA A 201 -11.73 -7.27 14.08
N CYS A 202 -10.86 -6.32 13.72
CA CYS A 202 -11.05 -4.90 14.04
C CYS A 202 -12.31 -4.32 13.37
N LEU A 203 -12.61 -4.69 12.13
CA LEU A 203 -13.86 -4.29 11.45
C LEU A 203 -15.09 -4.82 12.21
N GLN A 204 -15.06 -6.07 12.68
CA GLN A 204 -16.16 -6.61 13.50
C GLN A 204 -16.28 -5.89 14.84
N LYS A 205 -15.16 -5.64 15.53
CA LYS A 205 -15.15 -4.90 16.79
C LYS A 205 -15.68 -3.48 16.61
N PHE A 206 -15.29 -2.79 15.54
CA PHE A 206 -15.78 -1.46 15.22
C PHE A 206 -17.27 -1.46 14.86
N VAL A 207 -17.78 -2.50 14.20
CA VAL A 207 -19.23 -2.67 13.98
C VAL A 207 -19.99 -2.81 15.30
N ASN A 208 -19.43 -3.56 16.26
CA ASN A 208 -20.03 -3.70 17.59
C ASN A 208 -20.01 -2.36 18.33
N HIS A 209 -18.86 -1.66 18.32
CA HIS A 209 -18.69 -0.32 18.87
C HIS A 209 -19.71 0.68 18.32
N LEU A 210 -19.92 0.68 16.99
CA LEU A 210 -20.95 1.50 16.33
C LEU A 210 -22.38 1.10 16.67
N GLN A 211 -22.63 -0.05 17.28
CA GLN A 211 -23.98 -0.47 17.70
C GLN A 211 -24.23 -0.21 19.19
N GLU A 212 -23.17 0.07 19.95
CA GLU A 212 -23.29 0.40 21.36
C GLU A 212 -24.09 1.70 21.52
N LEU A 213 -24.92 1.71 22.58
CA LEU A 213 -25.67 2.88 23.00
C LEU A 213 -24.69 3.83 23.69
N ASN A 214 -24.28 4.87 22.97
CA ASN A 214 -23.41 5.91 23.48
C ASN A 214 -24.08 7.29 23.32
N THR A 215 -23.61 8.27 24.10
CA THR A 215 -24.05 9.67 24.02
C THR A 215 -23.41 10.45 22.87
N GLU A 216 -22.61 9.77 22.04
CA GLU A 216 -21.90 10.37 20.91
C GLU A 216 -22.87 10.84 19.82
N VAL A 217 -22.78 12.12 19.45
CA VAL A 217 -23.51 12.67 18.31
C VAL A 217 -22.69 12.43 17.04
N PHE A 218 -23.01 11.35 16.33
CA PHE A 218 -22.40 11.01 15.04
C PHE A 218 -23.49 10.79 13.98
N ALA A 219 -23.76 11.82 13.17
CA ALA A 219 -24.85 11.80 12.20
C ALA A 219 -24.67 10.73 11.12
N GLU A 220 -23.43 10.49 10.70
CA GLU A 220 -23.07 9.54 9.65
C GLU A 220 -22.91 8.09 10.15
N LYS A 221 -23.15 7.83 11.44
CA LYS A 221 -23.03 6.51 12.10
C LYS A 221 -23.72 5.40 11.31
N ALA A 222 -24.96 5.65 10.85
CA ALA A 222 -25.74 4.69 10.08
C ALA A 222 -25.12 4.40 8.69
N LEU A 223 -24.55 5.41 8.03
CA LEU A 223 -23.91 5.27 6.73
C LEU A 223 -22.61 4.47 6.83
N ILE A 224 -21.79 4.74 7.85
CA ILE A 224 -20.55 3.99 8.10
C ILE A 224 -20.87 2.53 8.45
N LEU A 225 -21.88 2.30 9.29
CA LEU A 225 -22.32 0.95 9.63
C LEU A 225 -22.81 0.19 8.39
N TYR A 226 -23.59 0.86 7.53
CA TYR A 226 -24.02 0.30 6.25
C TYR A 226 -22.82 -0.04 5.35
N LEU A 227 -21.83 0.85 5.23
CA LEU A 227 -20.64 0.64 4.41
C LEU A 227 -19.86 -0.62 4.85
N ILE A 228 -19.64 -0.79 6.16
CA ILE A 228 -18.89 -1.94 6.69
C ILE A 228 -19.68 -3.24 6.48
N ARG A 229 -21.01 -3.21 6.67
CA ARG A 229 -21.87 -4.38 6.42
C ARG A 229 -21.89 -4.75 4.95
N LEU A 230 -22.02 -3.78 4.05
CA LEU A 230 -21.97 -3.98 2.60
C LEU A 230 -20.65 -4.65 2.22
N PHE A 231 -19.52 -4.12 2.70
CA PHE A 231 -18.19 -4.71 2.48
C PHE A 231 -18.12 -6.17 2.94
N LYS A 232 -18.53 -6.46 4.18
CA LYS A 232 -18.44 -7.81 4.74
C LYS A 232 -19.37 -8.82 4.06
N HIS A 233 -20.57 -8.41 3.67
CA HIS A 233 -21.52 -9.26 2.94
C HIS A 233 -21.14 -9.48 1.47
N SER A 234 -20.14 -8.76 0.95
CA SER A 234 -19.65 -8.92 -0.41
C SER A 234 -18.82 -10.19 -0.63
N PHE A 235 -18.51 -10.93 0.45
CA PHE A 235 -17.63 -12.09 0.41
C PHE A 235 -18.23 -13.27 1.18
N GLU A 236 -18.05 -14.47 0.64
CA GLU A 236 -18.53 -15.72 1.27
C GLU A 236 -17.57 -16.23 2.36
N THR A 237 -16.26 -16.02 2.17
CA THR A 237 -15.23 -16.42 3.13
C THR A 237 -15.11 -15.38 4.25
N SER A 238 -14.70 -15.80 5.46
CA SER A 238 -14.54 -14.91 6.61
C SER A 238 -13.32 -13.97 6.52
N VAL A 239 -12.22 -14.42 5.91
CA VAL A 239 -10.97 -13.66 5.76
C VAL A 239 -10.47 -13.76 4.31
N PRO A 240 -11.26 -13.30 3.31
CA PRO A 240 -10.88 -13.32 1.92
C PRO A 240 -9.73 -12.36 1.69
N ARG A 241 -8.90 -12.65 0.68
CA ARG A 241 -7.98 -11.66 0.15
C ARG A 241 -8.70 -10.81 -0.89
N VAL A 242 -8.89 -9.53 -0.58
CA VAL A 242 -9.64 -8.60 -1.43
C VAL A 242 -8.66 -7.85 -2.35
N SER A 243 -9.07 -7.52 -3.57
CA SER A 243 -8.25 -6.66 -4.45
C SER A 243 -8.05 -5.28 -3.84
N SER A 244 -6.87 -4.70 -4.07
CA SER A 244 -6.56 -3.34 -3.68
C SER A 244 -7.52 -2.32 -4.28
N ILE A 245 -8.02 -2.51 -5.52
CA ILE A 245 -9.03 -1.60 -6.11
C ILE A 245 -10.28 -1.51 -5.23
N ILE A 246 -10.80 -2.66 -4.80
CA ILE A 246 -12.02 -2.71 -3.99
C ILE A 246 -11.74 -2.13 -2.61
N THR A 247 -10.66 -2.52 -1.94
CA THR A 247 -10.35 -2.00 -0.59
C THR A 247 -10.11 -0.49 -0.60
N HIS A 248 -9.44 0.02 -1.64
CA HIS A 248 -9.17 1.44 -1.83
C HIS A 248 -10.43 2.25 -2.15
N PHE A 249 -11.41 1.63 -2.81
CA PHE A 249 -12.74 2.22 -3.00
C PHE A 249 -13.39 2.43 -1.63
N PHE A 250 -13.55 1.38 -0.83
CA PHE A 250 -14.17 1.47 0.50
C PHE A 250 -13.44 2.43 1.43
N ALA A 251 -12.10 2.45 1.40
CA ALA A 251 -11.29 3.39 2.16
C ALA A 251 -11.51 4.87 1.76
N ARG A 252 -11.75 5.16 0.47
CA ARG A 252 -12.10 6.52 0.02
C ARG A 252 -13.53 6.88 0.40
N VAL A 253 -14.44 5.92 0.24
CA VAL A 253 -15.86 6.13 0.57
C VAL A 253 -16.05 6.39 2.07
N SER A 254 -15.32 5.70 2.95
CA SER A 254 -15.41 5.97 4.39
C SER A 254 -15.03 7.40 4.75
N LYS A 255 -14.05 7.98 4.04
CA LYS A 255 -13.66 9.39 4.18
C LYS A 255 -14.68 10.33 3.53
N LEU A 256 -15.17 9.96 2.35
CA LEU A 256 -16.17 10.74 1.60
C LEU A 256 -17.48 10.88 2.37
N MET A 257 -17.88 9.86 3.13
CA MET A 257 -19.09 9.90 3.97
C MET A 257 -19.06 11.02 5.00
N LEU A 258 -17.89 11.45 5.47
CA LEU A 258 -17.73 12.57 6.40
C LEU A 258 -17.71 13.94 5.70
N ASN A 259 -17.69 13.98 4.36
CA ASN A 259 -17.62 15.20 3.58
C ASN A 259 -18.73 15.25 2.51
N PRO A 260 -19.97 15.59 2.92
CA PRO A 260 -21.11 15.71 2.00
C PRO A 260 -20.95 16.87 1.00
N SER A 261 -20.06 17.83 1.25
CA SER A 261 -19.77 18.94 0.34
C SER A 261 -18.91 18.56 -0.87
N SER A 262 -18.45 17.30 -0.96
CA SER A 262 -17.67 16.85 -2.11
C SER A 262 -18.55 16.64 -3.34
N GLU A 263 -18.10 17.14 -4.49
CA GLU A 263 -18.81 17.02 -5.78
C GLU A 263 -19.12 15.57 -6.20
N VAL A 264 -18.30 14.62 -5.76
CA VAL A 264 -18.43 13.20 -6.11
C VAL A 264 -19.39 12.47 -5.15
N TYR A 265 -19.73 13.08 -4.01
CA TYR A 265 -20.57 12.49 -2.97
C TYR A 265 -21.93 11.99 -3.50
N PRO A 266 -22.70 12.79 -4.28
CA PRO A 266 -24.03 12.37 -4.73
C PRO A 266 -23.99 11.12 -5.61
N GLN A 267 -23.01 11.01 -6.50
CA GLN A 267 -22.89 9.85 -7.40
C GLN A 267 -22.55 8.57 -6.66
N ILE A 268 -21.63 8.66 -5.70
CA ILE A 268 -21.21 7.49 -4.91
C ILE A 268 -22.32 7.05 -3.96
N MET A 269 -22.98 7.99 -3.27
CA MET A 269 -24.10 7.64 -2.39
C MET A 269 -25.27 7.05 -3.17
N ALA A 270 -25.61 7.61 -4.33
CA ALA A 270 -26.64 7.04 -5.20
C ALA A 270 -26.29 5.60 -5.64
N PHE A 271 -25.02 5.33 -5.96
CA PHE A 271 -24.57 3.99 -6.29
C PHE A 271 -24.73 3.00 -5.14
N LEU A 272 -24.31 3.40 -3.94
CA LEU A 272 -24.44 2.57 -2.73
C LEU A 272 -25.91 2.27 -2.43
N CYS A 273 -26.80 3.25 -2.55
CA CYS A 273 -28.24 3.05 -2.31
C CYS A 273 -28.92 2.17 -3.37
N MET A 274 -28.47 2.22 -4.63
CA MET A 274 -29.14 1.49 -5.73
C MET A 274 -28.82 0.00 -5.80
N LYS A 275 -27.69 -0.46 -5.22
CA LYS A 275 -27.25 -1.86 -5.37
C LYS A 275 -27.20 -2.56 -4.01
N PRO A 276 -28.13 -3.49 -3.72
CA PRO A 276 -28.12 -4.23 -2.46
C PRO A 276 -26.94 -5.20 -2.34
N ILE A 277 -26.36 -5.60 -3.48
CA ILE A 277 -25.20 -6.49 -3.57
C ILE A 277 -24.09 -5.72 -4.28
N PHE A 278 -22.92 -5.70 -3.67
CA PHE A 278 -21.75 -5.05 -4.21
C PHE A 278 -20.94 -6.02 -5.08
N ASP A 279 -20.69 -5.62 -6.33
CA ASP A 279 -19.90 -6.39 -7.29
C ASP A 279 -18.40 -6.19 -7.03
N THR A 280 -17.75 -7.24 -6.52
CA THR A 280 -16.32 -7.24 -6.20
C THR A 280 -15.42 -7.59 -7.38
N GLN A 281 -16.00 -8.00 -8.51
CA GLN A 281 -15.26 -8.42 -9.70
C GLN A 281 -14.97 -7.27 -10.66
N ASN A 282 -15.55 -6.09 -10.43
CA ASN A 282 -15.43 -4.95 -11.33
C ASN A 282 -15.08 -3.68 -10.55
N VAL A 283 -14.42 -2.74 -11.23
CA VAL A 283 -14.16 -1.42 -10.67
C VAL A 283 -15.51 -0.72 -10.38
N PRO A 284 -15.78 -0.30 -9.14
CA PRO A 284 -17.07 0.30 -8.78
C PRO A 284 -17.36 1.58 -9.56
N GLU A 285 -18.54 1.65 -10.17
CA GLU A 285 -19.03 2.80 -10.97
C GLU A 285 -18.06 3.32 -12.03
N PHE A 286 -17.19 2.46 -12.58
CA PHE A 286 -16.14 2.89 -13.49
C PHE A 286 -16.65 3.70 -14.70
N TYR A 287 -17.64 3.18 -15.41
CA TYR A 287 -18.19 3.86 -16.59
C TYR A 287 -18.91 5.14 -16.25
N LYS A 288 -19.72 5.11 -15.18
CA LYS A 288 -20.54 6.25 -14.78
C LYS A 288 -19.67 7.45 -14.38
N LEU A 289 -18.58 7.19 -13.67
CA LEU A 289 -17.63 8.23 -13.24
C LEU A 289 -16.68 8.65 -14.36
N LEU A 290 -16.18 7.72 -15.17
CA LEU A 290 -15.26 8.04 -16.28
C LEU A 290 -15.95 8.88 -17.37
N PHE A 291 -17.18 8.51 -17.73
CA PHE A 291 -18.02 9.16 -18.73
C PHE A 291 -19.17 9.92 -18.07
N SER A 292 -18.88 10.63 -16.97
CA SER A 292 -19.88 11.39 -16.24
C SER A 292 -20.67 12.32 -17.14
N SER A 293 -21.99 12.27 -16.99
CA SER A 293 -22.96 13.17 -17.62
C SER A 293 -23.21 14.44 -16.80
N SER A 294 -22.52 14.62 -15.67
CA SER A 294 -22.67 15.80 -14.82
C SER A 294 -22.12 17.04 -15.55
N PRO A 295 -22.92 18.09 -15.79
CA PRO A 295 -22.45 19.26 -16.53
C PRO A 295 -21.38 20.05 -15.76
N GLU A 296 -21.44 20.03 -14.43
CA GLU A 296 -20.57 20.84 -13.57
C GLU A 296 -19.42 20.02 -12.96
N HIS A 297 -19.64 18.74 -12.65
CA HIS A 297 -18.72 17.94 -11.84
C HIS A 297 -18.05 16.77 -12.59
N HIS A 298 -18.18 16.71 -13.92
CA HIS A 298 -17.66 15.59 -14.70
C HIS A 298 -16.14 15.41 -14.58
N ASN A 299 -15.39 16.47 -14.30
CA ASN A 299 -13.92 16.38 -14.18
C ASN A 299 -13.53 15.76 -12.85
N GLU A 300 -14.18 16.17 -11.77
CA GLU A 300 -13.96 15.71 -10.40
C GLU A 300 -14.32 14.24 -10.26
N GLU A 301 -15.48 13.84 -10.80
CA GLU A 301 -15.94 12.44 -10.81
C GLU A 301 -14.96 11.53 -11.58
N ARG A 302 -14.47 12.01 -12.72
CA ARG A 302 -13.50 11.29 -13.54
C ARG A 302 -12.14 11.17 -12.85
N GLU A 303 -11.66 12.29 -12.31
CA GLU A 303 -10.41 12.31 -11.57
C GLU A 303 -10.47 11.35 -10.39
N TRP A 304 -11.60 11.28 -9.68
CA TRP A 304 -11.78 10.39 -8.55
C TRP A 304 -11.58 8.92 -8.93
N VAL A 305 -12.23 8.47 -10.01
CA VAL A 305 -12.11 7.06 -10.44
C VAL A 305 -10.74 6.75 -11.04
N LEU A 306 -10.13 7.69 -11.78
CA LEU A 306 -8.77 7.52 -12.32
C LEU A 306 -7.71 7.54 -11.20
N THR A 307 -7.93 8.33 -10.15
CA THR A 307 -7.09 8.33 -8.95
C THR A 307 -7.19 6.99 -8.23
N LEU A 308 -8.41 6.47 -8.05
CA LEU A 308 -8.62 5.14 -7.50
C LEU A 308 -7.83 4.08 -8.27
N ILE A 309 -7.99 4.01 -9.60
CA ILE A 309 -7.30 3.03 -10.44
C ILE A 309 -5.79 3.20 -10.39
N SER A 310 -5.30 4.44 -10.51
CA SER A 310 -3.86 4.70 -10.56
C SER A 310 -3.16 4.42 -9.23
N GLU A 311 -3.82 4.64 -8.09
CA GLU A 311 -3.23 4.36 -6.77
C GLU A 311 -3.38 2.89 -6.37
N ALA A 312 -4.48 2.24 -6.76
CA ALA A 312 -4.84 0.88 -6.33
C ALA A 312 -4.44 -0.25 -7.31
N MET A 313 -3.82 0.07 -8.45
CA MET A 313 -3.24 -0.93 -9.35
C MET A 313 -1.87 -1.37 -8.83
N LEU A 314 -1.86 -2.37 -7.94
CA LEU A 314 -0.66 -2.81 -7.21
C LEU A 314 -0.22 -4.21 -7.64
N GLU A 315 -1.19 -5.09 -7.88
CA GLU A 315 -0.97 -6.51 -8.15
C GLU A 315 -1.75 -7.02 -9.37
N PRO A 316 -1.40 -8.19 -9.93
CA PRO A 316 -2.08 -8.72 -11.12
C PRO A 316 -3.59 -8.97 -10.93
N MET A 317 -4.05 -9.20 -9.70
CA MET A 317 -5.48 -9.32 -9.38
C MET A 317 -6.23 -7.99 -9.61
N ASP A 318 -5.59 -6.85 -9.32
CA ASP A 318 -6.17 -5.53 -9.55
C ASP A 318 -6.31 -5.25 -11.06
N TYR A 319 -5.30 -5.66 -11.83
CA TYR A 319 -5.36 -5.60 -13.29
C TYR A 319 -6.55 -6.41 -13.83
N GLN A 320 -6.78 -7.62 -13.31
CA GLN A 320 -7.90 -8.46 -13.75
C GLN A 320 -9.26 -7.80 -13.50
N ILE A 321 -9.46 -7.17 -12.34
CA ILE A 321 -10.71 -6.45 -12.03
C ILE A 321 -10.96 -5.28 -12.99
N LEU A 322 -9.90 -4.54 -13.35
CA LEU A 322 -10.02 -3.51 -14.37
C LEU A 322 -10.31 -4.12 -15.75
N GLN A 323 -9.68 -5.25 -16.08
CA GLN A 323 -9.76 -5.88 -17.38
C GLN A 323 -11.08 -6.63 -17.63
N ASN A 324 -11.81 -7.02 -16.57
CA ASN A 324 -13.11 -7.70 -16.68
C ASN A 324 -14.13 -6.90 -17.53
N ARG A 325 -14.00 -5.57 -17.58
CA ARG A 325 -14.79 -4.71 -18.48
C ARG A 325 -13.94 -3.96 -19.51
N ALA A 326 -12.84 -4.58 -19.95
CA ALA A 326 -11.89 -3.99 -20.90
C ALA A 326 -11.37 -2.60 -20.48
N GLY A 327 -11.14 -2.40 -19.18
CA GLY A 327 -10.80 -1.09 -18.62
C GLY A 327 -9.54 -0.49 -19.23
N ILE A 328 -8.51 -1.29 -19.53
CA ILE A 328 -7.29 -0.79 -20.18
C ILE A 328 -7.57 -0.22 -21.56
N LYS A 329 -8.36 -0.93 -22.39
CA LYS A 329 -8.76 -0.44 -23.72
C LYS A 329 -9.50 0.88 -23.60
N LEU A 330 -10.39 0.99 -22.62
CA LEU A 330 -11.12 2.22 -22.36
C LEU A 330 -10.15 3.35 -21.97
N LEU A 331 -9.24 3.14 -21.03
CA LEU A 331 -8.25 4.16 -20.65
C LEU A 331 -7.40 4.63 -21.84
N ILE A 332 -6.90 3.68 -22.64
CA ILE A 332 -6.08 3.92 -23.83
C ILE A 332 -6.87 4.68 -24.91
N SER A 333 -8.14 4.35 -25.13
CA SER A 333 -9.02 5.03 -26.09
C SER A 333 -9.44 6.44 -25.62
N SER A 334 -9.72 6.59 -24.33
CA SER A 334 -10.08 7.87 -23.72
C SER A 334 -8.90 8.83 -23.70
N PHE A 335 -7.66 8.33 -23.59
CA PHE A 335 -6.45 9.17 -23.59
C PHE A 335 -6.31 10.06 -24.84
N THR A 336 -6.77 9.58 -26.00
CA THR A 336 -6.73 10.35 -27.26
C THR A 336 -7.88 11.34 -27.43
N SER A 337 -8.87 11.27 -26.55
CA SER A 337 -10.10 12.03 -26.68
C SER A 337 -9.93 13.49 -26.25
N VAL A 338 -10.72 14.38 -26.87
CA VAL A 338 -10.64 15.83 -26.64
C VAL A 338 -11.16 16.24 -25.27
N TRP A 339 -12.14 15.52 -24.75
CA TRP A 339 -12.81 15.79 -23.47
C TRP A 339 -11.96 15.47 -22.24
N LEU A 340 -10.80 14.83 -22.42
CA LEU A 340 -9.92 14.45 -21.33
C LEU A 340 -8.94 15.58 -21.01
N ASP A 341 -8.90 16.00 -19.76
CA ASP A 341 -7.98 17.03 -19.26
C ASP A 341 -6.58 16.45 -18.97
N ARG A 342 -5.62 17.34 -18.71
CA ARG A 342 -4.22 16.95 -18.47
C ARG A 342 -4.05 16.12 -17.20
N LYS A 343 -4.83 16.39 -16.15
CA LYS A 343 -4.74 15.69 -14.87
C LYS A 343 -5.29 14.27 -15.01
N SER A 344 -6.43 14.09 -15.68
CA SER A 344 -6.92 12.75 -16.02
C SER A 344 -5.93 11.96 -16.89
N ARG A 345 -5.29 12.59 -17.89
CA ARG A 345 -4.23 11.95 -18.69
C ARG A 345 -3.05 11.50 -17.83
N SER A 346 -2.60 12.32 -16.87
CA SER A 346 -1.49 11.95 -15.98
C SER A 346 -1.83 10.76 -15.09
N LEU A 347 -3.08 10.65 -14.63
CA LEU A 347 -3.57 9.50 -13.85
C LEU A 347 -3.62 8.22 -14.70
N ILE A 348 -4.08 8.30 -15.96
CA ILE A 348 -4.05 7.17 -16.89
C ILE A 348 -2.61 6.70 -17.10
N LEU A 349 -1.69 7.62 -17.34
CA LEU A 349 -0.27 7.30 -17.52
C LEU A 349 0.31 6.63 -16.27
N ARG A 350 -0.03 7.12 -15.07
CA ARG A 350 0.39 6.50 -13.80
C ARG A 350 -0.19 5.09 -13.62
N ALA A 351 -1.44 4.87 -13.98
CA ALA A 351 -2.04 3.53 -13.97
C ALA A 351 -1.29 2.60 -14.93
N LEU A 352 -1.05 3.03 -16.18
CA LEU A 352 -0.28 2.24 -17.15
C LEU A 352 1.15 1.95 -16.67
N GLN A 353 1.82 2.92 -16.04
CA GLN A 353 3.15 2.72 -15.48
C GLN A 353 3.13 1.64 -14.38
N ASN A 354 2.16 1.69 -13.45
CA ASN A 354 2.02 0.67 -12.42
C ASN A 354 1.69 -0.71 -13.02
N ALA A 355 0.81 -0.76 -14.03
CA ALA A 355 0.48 -1.98 -14.75
C ALA A 355 1.73 -2.66 -15.33
N VAL A 356 2.55 -1.86 -15.99
CA VAL A 356 3.73 -2.32 -16.71
C VAL A 356 4.88 -2.73 -15.78
N GLN A 357 4.92 -2.26 -14.53
CA GLN A 357 5.90 -2.75 -13.55
C GLN A 357 5.73 -4.24 -13.22
N MET A 358 4.50 -4.76 -13.34
CA MET A 358 4.20 -6.17 -13.09
C MET A 358 4.55 -7.04 -14.31
N PRO A 359 5.43 -8.05 -14.20
CA PRO A 359 5.90 -8.79 -15.37
C PRO A 359 4.83 -9.55 -16.15
N SER A 360 3.85 -10.16 -15.48
CA SER A 360 2.75 -10.90 -16.13
C SER A 360 1.79 -9.95 -16.87
N VAL A 361 1.46 -8.82 -16.24
CA VAL A 361 0.59 -7.79 -16.82
C VAL A 361 1.27 -7.08 -17.98
N ALA A 362 2.57 -6.78 -17.88
CA ALA A 362 3.35 -6.22 -18.97
C ALA A 362 3.32 -7.12 -20.22
N HIS A 363 3.39 -8.43 -20.04
CA HIS A 363 3.29 -9.38 -21.14
C HIS A 363 1.91 -9.37 -21.82
N ASP A 364 0.83 -9.32 -21.02
CA ASP A 364 -0.53 -9.20 -21.52
C ASP A 364 -0.74 -7.88 -22.28
N LEU A 365 -0.27 -6.77 -21.71
CA LEU A 365 -0.31 -5.44 -22.32
C LEU A 365 0.47 -5.37 -23.63
N PHE A 366 1.60 -6.08 -23.72
CA PHE A 366 2.39 -6.14 -24.94
C PHE A 366 1.68 -6.97 -26.02
N THR A 367 1.22 -8.16 -25.67
CA THR A 367 0.78 -9.18 -26.63
C THR A 367 -0.68 -9.05 -27.01
N ARG A 368 -1.58 -8.86 -26.03
CA ARG A 368 -3.04 -8.82 -26.25
C ARG A 368 -3.56 -7.40 -26.46
N GLU A 369 -3.06 -6.44 -25.70
CA GLU A 369 -3.54 -5.04 -25.78
C GLU A 369 -2.75 -4.18 -26.78
N GLY A 370 -1.61 -4.65 -27.27
CA GLY A 370 -0.82 -3.91 -28.27
C GLY A 370 -0.29 -2.57 -27.76
N LEU A 371 -0.02 -2.44 -26.46
CA LEU A 371 0.34 -1.18 -25.81
C LEU A 371 1.56 -0.50 -26.49
N HIS A 372 2.54 -1.29 -26.94
CA HIS A 372 3.72 -0.80 -27.64
C HIS A 372 3.39 -0.09 -28.96
N ILE A 373 2.41 -0.59 -29.72
CA ILE A 373 1.94 0.02 -30.98
C ILE A 373 1.20 1.31 -30.66
N TRP A 374 0.31 1.27 -29.68
CA TRP A 374 -0.43 2.46 -29.25
C TRP A 374 0.50 3.57 -28.78
N ILE A 375 1.45 3.29 -27.88
CA ILE A 375 2.43 4.29 -27.41
C ILE A 375 3.16 4.94 -28.59
N THR A 376 3.59 4.12 -29.55
CA THR A 376 4.29 4.61 -30.75
C THR A 376 3.42 5.57 -31.56
N SER A 377 2.14 5.25 -31.75
CA SER A 377 1.20 6.12 -32.47
C SER A 377 0.95 7.44 -31.74
N ILE A 378 0.86 7.41 -30.41
CA ILE A 378 0.56 8.59 -29.59
C ILE A 378 1.76 9.52 -29.50
N ILE A 379 2.96 9.00 -29.29
CA ILE A 379 4.20 9.79 -29.18
C ILE A 379 4.46 10.64 -30.44
N GLN A 380 4.09 10.13 -31.61
CA GLN A 380 4.25 10.83 -32.89
C GLN A 380 3.26 11.98 -33.07
N SER A 381 2.11 11.95 -32.37
CA SER A 381 1.10 13.00 -32.50
C SER A 381 1.60 14.34 -31.96
N GLY A 382 1.34 15.42 -32.69
CA GLY A 382 1.63 16.80 -32.26
C GLY A 382 0.72 17.29 -31.13
N ARG A 383 -0.35 16.56 -30.82
CA ARG A 383 -1.36 16.94 -29.82
C ARG A 383 -0.84 16.90 -28.37
N PHE A 384 0.09 15.99 -28.09
CA PHE A 384 0.57 15.73 -26.73
C PHE A 384 1.80 16.56 -26.39
N ASN A 385 1.87 17.01 -25.14
CA ASN A 385 3.00 17.79 -24.66
C ASN A 385 4.25 16.92 -24.45
N ARG A 386 5.39 17.59 -24.26
CA ARG A 386 6.69 16.91 -24.08
C ARG A 386 6.73 16.02 -22.84
N TRP A 387 6.12 16.47 -21.74
CA TRP A 387 6.01 15.69 -20.51
C TRP A 387 5.26 14.37 -20.74
N GLU A 388 4.11 14.40 -21.43
CA GLU A 388 3.32 13.21 -21.79
C GLU A 388 4.12 12.27 -22.68
N LYS A 389 4.84 12.80 -23.67
CA LYS A 389 5.71 12.01 -24.57
C LYS A 389 6.85 11.34 -23.80
N ASN A 390 7.52 12.07 -22.91
CA ASN A 390 8.58 11.52 -22.06
C ASN A 390 8.04 10.45 -21.11
N TYR A 391 6.87 10.67 -20.50
CA TYR A 391 6.26 9.70 -19.61
C TYR A 391 5.86 8.41 -20.37
N LEU A 392 5.24 8.55 -21.55
CA LEU A 392 4.94 7.42 -22.44
C LEU A 392 6.19 6.62 -22.82
N ALA A 393 7.32 7.31 -23.06
CA ALA A 393 8.59 6.64 -23.31
C ALA A 393 9.09 5.87 -22.08
N GLN A 394 8.90 6.38 -20.87
CA GLN A 394 9.24 5.66 -19.63
C GLN A 394 8.37 4.40 -19.43
N VAL A 395 7.07 4.49 -19.73
CA VAL A 395 6.15 3.35 -19.74
C VAL A 395 6.63 2.32 -20.76
N PHE A 396 6.98 2.76 -21.97
CA PHE A 396 7.52 1.88 -23.02
C PHE A 396 8.83 1.20 -22.62
N CYS A 397 9.76 1.92 -21.99
CA CYS A 397 11.02 1.32 -21.49
C CYS A 397 10.73 0.20 -20.49
N SER A 398 9.83 0.45 -19.54
CA SER A 398 9.45 -0.51 -18.52
C SER A 398 8.77 -1.75 -19.15
N LEU A 399 7.94 -1.52 -20.18
CA LEU A 399 7.27 -2.57 -20.94
C LEU A 399 8.27 -3.47 -21.66
N LEU A 400 9.22 -2.88 -22.38
CA LEU A 400 10.27 -3.62 -23.07
C LEU A 400 11.15 -4.43 -22.11
N GLU A 401 11.52 -3.85 -20.98
CA GLU A 401 12.38 -4.52 -19.99
C GLU A 401 11.68 -5.75 -19.39
N ASN A 402 10.39 -5.64 -19.07
CA ASN A 402 9.61 -6.74 -18.51
C ASN A 402 9.24 -7.78 -19.56
N GLU A 403 8.85 -7.39 -20.78
CA GLU A 403 8.59 -8.34 -21.87
C GLU A 403 9.85 -9.15 -22.22
N ARG A 404 11.01 -8.49 -22.26
CA ARG A 404 12.29 -9.18 -22.47
C ARG A 404 12.61 -10.20 -21.36
N LYS A 405 12.27 -9.89 -20.10
CA LYS A 405 12.46 -10.84 -18.98
C LYS A 405 11.49 -12.03 -19.13
N TYR A 406 10.23 -11.76 -19.48
CA TYR A 406 9.19 -12.77 -19.64
C TYR A 406 9.55 -13.78 -20.75
N GLN A 407 9.96 -13.29 -21.92
CA GLN A 407 10.34 -14.15 -23.06
C GLN A 407 11.59 -15.01 -22.83
N ARG A 408 12.45 -14.66 -21.85
CA ARG A 408 13.57 -15.53 -21.45
C ARG A 408 13.13 -16.75 -20.64
N GLY A 409 11.94 -16.70 -20.03
CA GLY A 409 11.37 -17.75 -19.21
C GLY A 409 10.62 -18.81 -20.02
N GLU A 410 9.97 -18.44 -21.12
CA GLU A 410 9.15 -19.36 -21.91
C GLU A 410 9.97 -20.22 -22.89
N LYS A 411 9.76 -21.55 -22.84
CA LYS A 411 10.25 -22.51 -23.84
C LYS A 411 9.15 -22.77 -24.88
N GLY A 412 9.52 -22.90 -26.17
CA GLY A 412 8.63 -23.42 -27.22
C GLY A 412 7.89 -22.39 -28.10
N LYS A 413 7.90 -21.08 -27.78
CA LYS A 413 7.22 -20.04 -28.60
C LYS A 413 8.18 -19.21 -29.46
N GLU A 414 8.97 -19.85 -30.31
CA GLU A 414 10.03 -19.16 -31.06
C GLU A 414 9.51 -18.10 -32.06
N GLN A 415 8.40 -18.38 -32.73
CA GLN A 415 7.85 -17.47 -33.74
C GLN A 415 7.21 -16.23 -33.10
N ALA A 416 6.46 -16.39 -32.00
CA ALA A 416 5.90 -15.28 -31.24
C ALA A 416 7.00 -14.37 -30.66
N CYS A 417 8.09 -14.96 -30.15
CA CYS A 417 9.26 -14.22 -29.69
C CYS A 417 9.91 -13.41 -30.82
N LYS A 418 10.08 -13.98 -32.02
CA LYS A 418 10.59 -13.25 -33.20
C LYS A 418 9.69 -12.08 -33.58
N ALA A 419 8.37 -12.29 -33.64
CA ALA A 419 7.41 -11.24 -33.96
C ALA A 419 7.45 -10.09 -32.95
N ALA A 420 7.47 -10.42 -31.65
CA ALA A 420 7.57 -9.45 -30.58
C ALA A 420 8.88 -8.65 -30.59
N ILE A 421 10.03 -9.30 -30.86
CA ILE A 421 11.32 -8.61 -31.01
C ILE A 421 11.28 -7.64 -32.20
N SER A 422 10.71 -8.06 -33.33
CA SER A 422 10.60 -7.21 -34.51
C SER A 422 9.70 -6.01 -34.25
N ALA A 423 8.53 -6.22 -33.63
CA ALA A 423 7.61 -5.15 -33.24
C ALA A 423 8.29 -4.17 -32.27
N ALA A 424 8.95 -4.69 -31.22
CA ALA A 424 9.71 -3.89 -30.27
C ALA A 424 10.78 -3.03 -30.95
N ARG A 425 11.54 -3.58 -31.91
CA ARG A 425 12.56 -2.83 -32.67
C ARG A 425 11.95 -1.72 -33.53
N ILE A 426 10.83 -1.99 -34.21
CA ILE A 426 10.15 -1.00 -35.05
C ILE A 426 9.62 0.15 -34.20
N CYS A 427 8.89 -0.17 -33.13
CA CYS A 427 8.37 0.81 -32.17
C CYS A 427 9.50 1.64 -31.55
N SER A 428 10.58 0.98 -31.13
CA SER A 428 11.73 1.65 -30.54
C SER A 428 12.37 2.66 -31.47
N LYS A 429 12.59 2.32 -32.75
CA LYS A 429 13.16 3.27 -33.72
C LYS A 429 12.32 4.55 -33.85
N LYS A 430 10.99 4.40 -33.91
CA LYS A 430 10.06 5.53 -34.01
C LYS A 430 10.04 6.38 -32.73
N ILE A 431 10.07 5.74 -31.56
CA ILE A 431 10.10 6.45 -30.27
C ILE A 431 11.44 7.19 -30.10
N MET A 432 12.56 6.56 -30.46
CA MET A 432 13.89 7.17 -30.45
C MET A 432 13.94 8.44 -31.31
N SER A 433 13.38 8.43 -32.52
CA SER A 433 13.37 9.64 -33.37
C SER A 433 12.62 10.83 -32.73
N VAL A 434 11.56 10.56 -31.96
CA VAL A 434 10.83 11.63 -31.26
C VAL A 434 11.61 12.11 -30.03
N LEU A 435 12.23 11.20 -29.28
CA LEU A 435 13.06 11.55 -28.12
C LEU A 435 14.32 12.31 -28.53
N GLU A 436 14.93 12.00 -29.67
CA GLU A 436 16.05 12.76 -30.22
C GLU A 436 15.67 14.21 -30.47
N ASN A 437 14.49 14.46 -31.06
CA ASN A 437 13.99 15.81 -31.27
C ASN A 437 13.77 16.57 -29.95
N ILE A 438 13.25 15.88 -28.92
CA ILE A 438 13.07 16.47 -27.58
C ILE A 438 14.43 16.74 -26.91
N SER A 439 15.41 15.86 -27.10
CA SER A 439 16.74 15.98 -26.48
C SER A 439 17.61 17.11 -27.05
N LYS A 440 17.30 17.57 -28.26
CA LYS A 440 18.05 18.63 -28.96
C LYS A 440 17.57 20.05 -28.59
N ASP A 441 16.45 20.17 -27.87
CA ASP A 441 15.91 21.46 -27.50
C ASP A 441 16.52 21.96 -26.16
N PRO A 442 17.31 23.05 -26.17
CA PRO A 442 18.01 23.56 -24.99
C PRO A 442 17.10 24.26 -23.98
N GLN A 443 15.83 24.56 -24.31
CA GLN A 443 14.94 25.32 -23.42
C GLN A 443 14.41 24.50 -22.22
N PHE A 444 14.48 23.16 -22.27
CA PHE A 444 13.85 22.28 -21.25
C PHE A 444 14.81 21.20 -20.73
N ALA A 445 15.83 21.59 -19.98
CA ALA A 445 16.90 20.71 -19.49
C ALA A 445 16.39 19.44 -18.74
N GLY A 446 15.35 19.57 -17.91
CA GLY A 446 14.80 18.42 -17.18
C GLY A 446 14.09 17.39 -18.07
N GLU A 447 13.48 17.82 -19.17
CA GLU A 447 12.85 16.94 -20.15
C GLU A 447 13.88 16.31 -21.08
N GLN A 448 14.95 17.04 -21.42
CA GLN A 448 16.10 16.53 -22.17
C GLN A 448 16.77 15.36 -21.43
N GLN A 449 17.07 15.51 -20.13
CA GLN A 449 17.69 14.44 -19.36
C GLN A 449 16.82 13.18 -19.32
N LYS A 450 15.51 13.33 -19.14
CA LYS A 450 14.56 12.19 -19.14
C LYS A 450 14.48 11.50 -20.50
N ALA A 451 14.54 12.26 -21.59
CA ALA A 451 14.58 11.72 -22.94
C ALA A 451 15.85 10.90 -23.17
N LEU A 452 17.03 11.44 -22.81
CA LEU A 452 18.32 10.75 -22.93
C LEU A 452 18.39 9.46 -22.11
N VAL A 453 17.87 9.47 -20.87
CA VAL A 453 17.79 8.25 -20.04
C VAL A 453 16.89 7.20 -20.69
N SER A 454 15.76 7.61 -21.23
CA SER A 454 14.83 6.70 -21.92
C SER A 454 15.45 6.11 -23.18
N MET A 455 16.16 6.92 -23.96
CA MET A 455 16.91 6.47 -25.14
C MET A 455 17.96 5.40 -24.77
N GLY A 456 18.79 5.66 -23.76
CA GLY A 456 19.79 4.69 -23.29
C GLY A 456 19.17 3.38 -22.77
N ARG A 457 18.01 3.45 -22.11
CA ARG A 457 17.27 2.25 -21.68
C ARG A 457 16.75 1.44 -22.86
N ILE A 458 16.20 2.09 -23.89
CA ILE A 458 15.70 1.45 -25.12
C ILE A 458 16.86 0.74 -25.84
N GLU A 459 17.98 1.43 -26.07
CA GLU A 459 19.17 0.85 -26.72
C GLU A 459 19.69 -0.37 -25.96
N LYS A 460 19.80 -0.26 -24.63
CA LYS A 460 20.20 -1.37 -23.75
C LYS A 460 19.21 -2.53 -23.81
N ALA A 461 17.91 -2.27 -23.88
CA ALA A 461 16.89 -3.31 -23.97
C ALA A 461 16.94 -4.07 -25.31
N ILE A 462 17.18 -3.36 -26.42
CA ILE A 462 17.25 -3.96 -27.77
C ILE A 462 18.58 -4.65 -28.03
N GLY A 463 19.70 -4.04 -27.60
CA GLY A 463 21.05 -4.56 -27.84
C GLY A 463 21.34 -5.86 -27.06
N ARG A 464 20.62 -6.11 -25.97
CA ARG A 464 20.76 -7.34 -25.18
C ARG A 464 19.95 -8.48 -25.80
N LYS A 465 20.49 -9.71 -25.76
CA LYS A 465 19.77 -10.90 -26.26
C LYS A 465 18.42 -11.10 -25.53
N TRP A 466 17.35 -11.25 -26.29
CA TRP A 466 15.99 -11.54 -25.80
C TRP A 466 15.78 -13.03 -25.50
N LYS A 467 16.58 -13.93 -26.10
CA LYS A 467 16.60 -15.37 -25.79
C LYS A 467 17.66 -15.72 -24.74
N ARG A 468 17.44 -16.78 -23.95
CA ARG A 468 18.50 -17.48 -23.17
C ARG A 468 19.46 -18.18 -24.16
N LYS A 469 20.77 -18.18 -23.88
CA LYS A 469 21.69 -19.12 -24.56
C LYS A 469 21.20 -20.54 -24.22
N LYS A 470 21.02 -21.42 -25.21
CA LYS A 470 20.99 -22.86 -24.94
C LYS A 470 22.28 -23.16 -24.17
N LYS A 471 22.20 -23.65 -22.93
CA LYS A 471 23.37 -24.30 -22.33
C LYS A 471 23.65 -25.47 -23.27
N PHE A 472 24.79 -25.44 -23.95
CA PHE A 472 25.32 -26.62 -24.59
C PHE A 472 25.53 -27.61 -23.44
N ASN A 473 24.86 -28.76 -23.46
CA ASN A 473 25.29 -29.90 -22.65
C ASN A 473 26.62 -30.35 -23.27
N PRO A 474 27.75 -30.33 -22.54
CA PRO A 474 28.99 -30.91 -23.01
C PRO A 474 29.05 -32.38 -22.61
N GLU A 475 28.06 -33.18 -23.02
CA GLU A 475 28.09 -34.64 -22.88
C GLU A 475 27.59 -35.24 -24.19
N VAL A 476 28.54 -35.49 -25.09
CA VAL A 476 28.52 -36.51 -26.14
C VAL A 476 29.83 -37.28 -25.99
#